data_AF-A0AB38V2P9-F1
#
_entry.id   AF-A0AB38V2P9-F1
#
_cell.length_a   1.000
_cell.length_b   1.000
_cell.length_c   1.000
_cell.angle_alpha   90.00
_cell.angle_beta   90.00
_cell.angle_gamma   90.00
#
_symmetry.space_group_name_H-M   'P 1'
#
loop_
_entity.id
_entity.type
_entity.pdbx_description
1 polymer ?
#
loop_
_entity_poly.entity_id
_entity_poly.type
_entity_poly.pdbx_seq_one_letter_code
_entity_poly.pdbx_strand_id
1 'polypeptide(L)' 'MIAELAPEIGVRGACDAVGVAQASYYRRHRQSPPAQRPRPVPHKDRPQPRALSAAERGRDPR' A
#
# COMPACT_ATOMS: atom_id res chain seq x y z
N MET A 1 -24.51 -11.54 -0.38
CA MET A 1 -23.79 -12.35 0.62
C MET A 1 -23.25 -11.53 1.80
N ILE A 2 -22.06 -10.89 1.78
CA ILE A 2 -21.61 -10.07 2.94
C ILE A 2 -22.53 -8.87 3.20
N ALA A 3 -22.92 -8.15 2.14
CA ALA A 3 -23.77 -6.97 2.24
C ALA A 3 -25.20 -7.29 2.74
N GLU A 4 -25.66 -8.52 2.57
CA GLU A 4 -26.97 -8.99 3.06
C GLU A 4 -26.91 -9.37 4.55
N LEU A 5 -25.78 -9.94 5.01
CA LEU A 5 -25.58 -10.32 6.41
C LEU A 5 -25.15 -9.15 7.30
N ALA A 6 -24.47 -8.16 6.74
CA ALA A 6 -23.90 -7.05 7.49
C ALA A 6 -24.92 -6.23 8.33
N PRO A 7 -26.18 -6.01 7.91
CA PRO A 7 -27.19 -5.34 8.74
C PRO A 7 -27.54 -6.10 10.02
N GLU A 8 -27.47 -7.44 10.00
CA GLU A 8 -27.85 -8.29 11.13
C GLU A 8 -26.70 -8.53 12.11
N ILE A 9 -25.49 -8.83 11.59
CA ILE A 9 -24.35 -9.29 12.39
C ILE A 9 -23.10 -8.41 12.25
N GLY A 10 -23.21 -7.28 11.55
CA GLY A 10 -22.09 -6.40 11.23
C GLY A 10 -21.16 -6.97 10.16
N VAL A 11 -20.32 -6.11 9.58
CA VAL A 11 -19.40 -6.48 8.50
C VAL A 11 -18.37 -7.53 8.95
N ARG A 12 -17.87 -7.42 10.18
CA ARG A 12 -16.87 -8.37 10.71
C ARG A 12 -17.46 -9.76 10.88
N GLY A 13 -18.62 -9.89 11.55
CA GLY A 13 -19.33 -11.16 11.70
C GLY A 13 -19.73 -11.77 10.37
N ALA A 14 -20.17 -10.95 9.41
CA ALA A 14 -20.45 -11.40 8.06
C ALA A 14 -19.19 -11.92 7.36
N CYS A 15 -18.04 -11.24 7.48
CA CYS A 15 -16.76 -11.71 6.91
C CYS A 15 -16.34 -13.06 7.49
N ASP A 16 -16.47 -13.22 8.82
CA ASP A 16 -16.12 -14.45 9.52
C ASP A 16 -17.03 -15.61 9.10
N ALA A 17 -18.35 -15.38 9.00
CA ALA A 17 -19.33 -16.39 8.60
C ALA A 17 -19.14 -16.87 7.14
N VAL A 18 -18.69 -15.99 6.25
CA VAL A 18 -18.44 -16.27 4.83
C VAL A 18 -17.02 -16.82 4.59
N GLY A 19 -16.13 -16.72 5.58
CA GLY A 19 -14.73 -17.18 5.46
C GLY A 19 -13.85 -16.27 4.61
N VAL A 20 -14.13 -14.96 4.59
CA VAL A 20 -13.36 -13.97 3.81
C VAL A 20 -12.66 -13.00 4.74
N ALA A 21 -11.39 -12.69 4.44
CA ALA A 21 -10.66 -11.66 5.17
C ALA A 21 -11.32 -10.27 5.05
N GLN A 22 -11.63 -9.64 6.19
CA GLN A 22 -12.27 -8.32 6.25
C GLN A 22 -11.53 -7.24 5.43
N ALA A 23 -10.18 -7.26 5.45
CA ALA A 23 -9.37 -6.31 4.68
C ALA A 23 -9.60 -6.42 3.17
N SER A 24 -9.75 -7.64 2.66
CA SER A 24 -10.05 -7.90 1.24
C SER A 24 -11.44 -7.43 0.86
N TYR A 25 -12.42 -7.63 1.76
CA TYR A 25 -13.77 -7.09 1.59
C TYR A 25 -13.75 -5.57 1.45
N TYR A 26 -13.16 -4.84 2.40
CA TYR A 26 -13.10 -3.37 2.32
C TYR A 26 -12.34 -2.86 1.11
N ARG A 27 -11.24 -3.52 0.69
CA ARG A 27 -10.48 -3.10 -0.50
C ARG A 27 -11.31 -3.20 -1.78
N ARG A 28 -12.14 -4.24 -1.93
CA ARG A 28 -13.01 -4.47 -3.10
C ARG A 28 -14.27 -3.62 -3.10
N HIS A 29 -14.85 -3.37 -1.92
CA HIS A 29 -16.12 -2.65 -1.77
C HIS A 29 -15.93 -1.20 -1.32
N ARG A 30 -14.70 -0.69 -1.43
CA ARG A 30 -14.36 0.67 -1.05
C ARG A 30 -15.14 1.64 -1.94
N GLN A 31 -15.95 2.50 -1.32
CA GLN A 31 -16.65 3.59 -2.03
C GLN A 31 -15.74 4.79 -2.24
N SER A 32 -14.82 5.01 -1.31
CA SER A 32 -13.81 6.05 -1.43
C SER A 32 -12.76 5.66 -2.47
N PRO A 33 -12.28 6.63 -3.27
CA PRO A 33 -11.15 6.41 -4.15
C PRO A 33 -9.93 5.86 -3.39
N PRO A 34 -9.09 5.06 -4.04
CA PRO A 34 -7.82 4.67 -3.46
C PRO A 34 -6.98 5.93 -3.19
N ALA A 35 -6.20 5.89 -2.10
CA ALA A 35 -5.28 6.98 -1.78
C ALA A 35 -4.33 7.22 -2.96
N GLN A 36 -4.10 8.49 -3.28
CA GLN A 36 -3.17 8.85 -4.34
C GLN A 36 -1.77 8.37 -3.95
N ARG A 37 -1.17 7.57 -4.82
CA ARG A 37 0.22 7.12 -4.62
C ARG A 37 1.15 8.31 -4.87
N PRO A 38 2.22 8.47 -4.07
CA PRO A 38 3.25 9.44 -4.38
C PRO A 38 3.82 9.14 -5.78
N ARG A 39 4.20 10.19 -6.50
CA ARG A 39 4.82 10.03 -7.82
C ARG A 39 6.09 9.17 -7.66
N PRO A 40 6.31 8.17 -8.52
CA PRO A 40 7.54 7.40 -8.48
C PRO A 40 8.76 8.32 -8.64
N VAL A 41 9.76 8.14 -7.77
CA VAL A 41 11.04 8.83 -7.93
C VAL A 41 11.71 8.30 -9.21
N PRO A 42 12.13 9.17 -10.16
CA PRO A 42 12.85 8.76 -11.35
C PRO A 42 14.11 7.97 -10.98
N HIS A 43 14.49 6.99 -11.79
CA HIS A 43 15.61 6.07 -11.47
C HIS A 43 16.92 6.81 -11.14
N LYS A 44 17.22 7.88 -11.88
CA LYS A 44 18.41 8.74 -11.68
C LYS A 44 18.46 9.45 -10.32
N ASP A 45 17.29 9.71 -9.73
CA ASP A 45 17.14 10.48 -8.49
C ASP A 45 16.98 9.54 -7.27
N ARG A 46 16.88 8.21 -7.49
CA ARG A 46 16.80 7.25 -6.39
C ARG A 46 18.16 7.13 -5.70
N PRO A 47 18.20 7.14 -4.35
CA PRO A 47 19.45 6.88 -3.64
C PRO A 47 19.94 5.48 -3.98
N GLN A 48 21.11 5.41 -4.59
CA GLN A 48 21.76 4.15 -4.95
C GLN A 48 22.64 3.75 -3.77
N PRO A 49 22.32 2.65 -3.04
CA PRO A 49 23.04 2.29 -1.81
C PRO A 49 24.54 2.06 -2.00
N ARG A 50 24.97 1.76 -3.23
CA ARG A 50 26.38 1.56 -3.60
C ARG A 50 26.99 2.73 -4.36
N ALA A 51 26.27 3.83 -4.58
CA ALA A 51 26.88 5.02 -5.17
C ALA A 51 27.70 5.77 -4.12
N LEU A 52 28.84 6.30 -4.54
CA LEU A 52 29.63 7.22 -3.72
C LEU A 52 28.75 8.40 -3.30
N SER A 53 28.78 8.72 -2.01
CA SER A 53 28.19 9.94 -1.45
C SER A 53 28.88 11.19 -2.00
N ALA A 54 28.26 12.37 -1.80
CA ALA A 54 28.87 13.63 -2.21
C ALA A 54 30.25 13.85 -1.56
N ALA A 55 30.41 13.44 -0.30
CA ALA A 55 31.68 13.54 0.42
C ALA A 55 32.74 12.56 -0.13
N GLU A 56 32.35 11.34 -0.48
CA GLU A 56 33.27 10.34 -1.06
C GLU A 56 33.70 10.74 -2.48
N ARG A 57 32.80 11.29 -3.29
CA ARG A 57 33.16 11.83 -4.63
C ARG A 57 34.18 12.97 -4.57
N GLY A 58 34.16 13.78 -3.50
CA GLY A 58 35.13 14.85 -3.30
C GLY A 58 36.51 14.37 -2.80
N ARG A 59 36.58 13.13 -2.29
CA ARG A 59 37.84 12.47 -1.88
C ARG A 59 38.44 11.58 -2.96
N ASP A 60 37.67 11.21 -3.99
CA ASP A 60 38.10 10.36 -5.10
C ASP A 60 39.09 11.12 -6.00
N PRO A 61 40.39 10.78 -5.99
CA PRO A 61 41.39 11.39 -6.84
C PRO A 61 41.38 10.63 -8.17
N ARG A 62 40.39 10.90 -9.03
CA ARG A 62 40.52 10.55 -10.44
C ARG A 62 41.39 11.55 -11.17
#